data_AF-A0A6I1VV65-F1
#
_entry.id   AF-A0A6I1VV65-F1
#
_cell.length_a   1.000
_cell.length_b   1.000
_cell.length_c   1.000
_cell.angle_alpha   90.00
_cell.angle_beta   90.00
_cell.angle_gamma   90.00
#
_symmetry.space_group_name_H-M   'P 1'
#
loop_
_entity.id
_entity.type
_entity.pdbx_description
1 polymer ?
#
loop_
_entity_poly.entity_id
_entity_poly.type
_entity_poly.pdbx_seq_one_letter_code
_entity_poly.pdbx_strand_id
1 'polypeptide(L)'
;VLSMGGDFSVELCGGIHAQRTGDIGLMKITSEGGVASGVRRIEAVTGAAALAYLNAAEEQLKEAASLVKGSRDNLVDKLSAVLERNRQLEKQLEQLQAKAASAAGDDLSSSAVDVKGV
;
A
#
# COMPACT_ATOMS: atom_id res chain seq x y z
N VAL A 1 -1.49 44.06 -0.27
CA VAL A 1 -1.85 43.19 -1.41
C VAL A 1 -0.60 42.40 -1.75
N LEU A 2 -0.69 41.08 -1.76
CA LEU A 2 0.39 40.18 -2.18
C LEU A 2 0.20 39.84 -3.65
N SER A 3 1.31 39.80 -4.40
CA SER A 3 1.35 39.35 -5.79
C SER A 3 2.39 38.22 -5.92
N MET A 4 1.99 37.11 -6.52
CA MET A 4 2.85 35.94 -6.76
C MET A 4 2.87 35.61 -8.26
N GLY A 5 4.08 35.41 -8.81
CA GLY A 5 4.26 35.17 -10.24
C GLY A 5 4.02 36.42 -11.09
N GLY A 6 4.42 37.60 -10.59
CA GLY A 6 3.97 38.88 -11.13
C GLY A 6 2.48 39.09 -10.84
N ASP A 7 1.73 39.67 -11.77
CA ASP A 7 0.32 39.98 -11.57
C ASP A 7 -0.64 38.78 -11.81
N PHE A 8 -0.11 37.55 -11.90
CA PHE A 8 -0.91 36.36 -12.16
C PHE A 8 -1.84 35.99 -10.99
N SER A 9 -1.31 36.01 -9.76
CA SER A 9 -2.07 35.71 -8.54
C SER A 9 -1.93 36.88 -7.58
N VAL A 10 -3.06 37.53 -7.29
CA VAL A 10 -3.12 38.72 -6.46
C VAL A 10 -4.14 38.50 -5.35
N GLU A 11 -3.70 38.67 -4.10
CA GLU A 11 -4.53 38.39 -2.93
C GLU A 11 -4.33 39.41 -1.80
N LEU A 12 -5.30 39.47 -0.89
CA LEU A 12 -5.22 40.30 0.30
C LEU A 12 -4.78 39.45 1.51
N CYS A 13 -3.50 39.06 1.52
CA CYS A 13 -2.89 38.30 2.61
C CYS A 13 -2.03 39.21 3.51
N GLY A 14 -2.17 39.05 4.84
CA GLY A 14 -1.39 39.77 5.87
C GLY A 14 -0.31 38.93 6.56
N GLY A 15 -0.05 37.71 6.07
CA GLY A 15 0.95 36.80 6.63
C GLY A 15 2.40 37.10 6.23
N ILE A 16 3.31 36.23 6.65
CA ILE A 16 4.70 36.22 6.17
C ILE A 16 4.77 35.51 4.82
N HIS A 17 5.63 35.99 3.92
CA HIS A 17 5.73 35.47 2.57
C HIS A 17 7.20 35.27 2.17
N ALA A 18 7.41 34.32 1.26
CA ALA A 18 8.67 34.17 0.55
C ALA A 18 8.94 35.39 -0.36
N GLN A 19 10.21 35.69 -0.65
CA GLN A 19 10.56 36.82 -1.53
C GLN A 19 10.24 36.52 -2.99
N ARG A 20 10.43 35.27 -3.42
CA ARG A 20 10.05 34.76 -4.74
C ARG A 20 9.49 33.35 -4.61
N THR A 21 8.63 32.95 -5.56
CA THR A 21 7.97 31.63 -5.54
C THR A 21 8.96 30.47 -5.53
N GLY A 22 10.15 30.65 -6.13
CA GLY A 22 11.22 29.65 -6.09
C GLY A 22 11.75 29.34 -4.69
N ASP A 23 11.65 30.26 -3.73
CA ASP A 23 12.12 30.02 -2.36
C ASP A 23 11.20 29.04 -1.59
N ILE A 24 9.97 28.81 -2.07
CA ILE A 24 9.04 27.79 -1.52
C ILE A 24 9.56 26.37 -1.81
N GLY A 25 10.32 26.21 -2.90
CA GLY A 25 10.88 24.94 -3.33
C GLY A 25 9.84 23.94 -3.84
N LEU A 26 10.14 22.65 -3.66
CA LEU A 26 9.24 21.55 -4.03
C LEU A 26 7.90 21.69 -3.30
N MET A 27 6.79 21.57 -4.03
CA MET A 27 5.45 21.40 -3.47
C MET A 27 4.95 20.00 -3.77
N LYS A 28 4.58 19.25 -2.72
CA LYS A 28 4.04 17.90 -2.83
C LYS A 28 2.63 17.87 -2.26
N ILE A 29 1.66 17.56 -3.13
CA ILE A 29 0.30 17.20 -2.72
C ILE A 29 0.36 15.82 -2.05
N THR A 30 -0.11 15.74 -0.81
CA THR A 30 -0.16 14.52 -0.01
C THR A 30 -1.53 13.86 -0.06
N SER A 31 -2.59 14.65 -0.15
CA SER A 31 -3.95 14.13 -0.29
C SER A 31 -4.84 15.10 -1.06
N GLU A 32 -5.89 14.55 -1.66
CA GLU A 32 -6.95 15.31 -2.29
C GLU A 32 -8.29 14.60 -2.08
N GLY A 33 -9.35 15.35 -1.75
CA GLY A 33 -10.68 14.79 -1.52
C GLY A 33 -11.82 15.81 -1.66
N GLY A 34 -13.03 15.31 -1.90
CA GLY A 34 -14.24 16.13 -1.91
C GLY A 34 -14.73 16.48 -0.51
N VAL A 35 -15.14 17.73 -0.29
CA VAL A 35 -15.69 18.20 1.00
C VAL A 35 -17.19 18.47 0.91
N ALA A 36 -17.64 19.01 -0.23
CA ALA A 36 -19.03 19.30 -0.54
C ALA A 36 -19.22 19.32 -2.07
N SER A 37 -20.47 19.50 -2.53
CA SER A 37 -20.75 19.65 -3.96
C SER A 37 -19.95 20.81 -4.54
N GLY A 38 -19.10 20.51 -5.53
CA GLY A 38 -18.22 21.49 -6.17
C GLY A 38 -17.00 21.94 -5.35
N VAL A 39 -16.72 21.35 -4.19
CA VAL A 39 -15.61 21.75 -3.31
C VAL A 39 -14.61 20.61 -3.10
N ARG A 40 -13.33 20.89 -3.36
CA ARG A 40 -12.20 19.97 -3.16
C ARG A 40 -11.25 20.54 -2.10
N ARG A 41 -10.71 19.65 -1.25
CA ARG A 41 -9.61 19.95 -0.34
C ARG A 41 -8.34 19.31 -0.88
N ILE A 42 -7.29 20.12 -0.93
CA ILE A 42 -5.94 19.68 -1.28
C ILE A 42 -5.08 19.88 -0.03
N GLU A 43 -4.39 18.82 0.39
CA GLU A 43 -3.37 18.89 1.43
C GLU A 43 -2.00 18.77 0.77
N ALA A 44 -1.09 19.66 1.15
CA ALA A 44 0.24 19.71 0.56
C ALA A 44 1.29 20.15 1.58
N VAL A 45 2.51 19.69 1.36
CA VAL A 45 3.72 20.14 2.07
C VAL A 45 4.70 20.74 1.07
N THR A 46 5.55 21.66 1.52
CA THR A 46 6.54 22.31 0.67
C THR A 46 7.96 22.27 1.27
N GLY A 47 8.96 22.67 0.48
CA GLY A 47 10.33 22.85 0.91
C GLY A 47 10.94 21.58 1.52
N ALA A 48 11.65 21.74 2.65
CA ALA A 48 12.32 20.64 3.34
C ALA A 48 11.34 19.54 3.80
N ALA A 49 10.12 19.91 4.21
CA ALA A 49 9.11 18.93 4.60
C ALA A 49 8.65 18.08 3.43
N ALA A 50 8.53 18.66 2.23
CA ALA A 50 8.22 17.90 1.01
C ALA A 50 9.35 16.93 0.63
N LEU A 51 10.61 17.34 0.74
CA LEU A 51 11.74 16.46 0.50
C LEU A 51 11.81 15.31 1.52
N ALA A 52 11.61 15.62 2.82
CA ALA A 52 11.55 14.60 3.86
C ALA A 52 10.43 13.59 3.62
N TYR A 53 9.25 14.06 3.18
CA TYR A 53 8.13 13.20 2.82
C TYR A 53 8.48 12.24 1.68
N LEU A 54 9.15 12.72 0.62
CA LEU A 54 9.56 11.88 -0.50
C LEU A 54 10.65 10.87 -0.10
N ASN A 55 11.63 11.30 0.70
CA ASN A 55 12.69 10.41 1.17
C ASN A 55 12.14 9.27 2.04
N ALA A 56 11.18 9.58 2.93
CA ALA A 56 10.52 8.55 3.74
C ALA A 56 9.75 7.54 2.87
N ALA A 57 9.04 8.02 1.83
CA ALA A 57 8.34 7.15 0.90
C ALA A 57 9.31 6.28 0.08
N GLU A 58 10.47 6.81 -0.32
CA GLU A 58 11.50 6.05 -1.01
C GLU A 58 12.10 4.95 -0.11
N GLU A 59 12.33 5.25 1.17
CA GLU A 59 12.86 4.27 2.11
C GLU A 59 11.87 3.12 2.35
N GLN A 60 10.58 3.44 2.53
CA GLN A 60 9.52 2.43 2.63
C GLN A 60 9.46 1.53 1.38
N LEU A 61 9.65 2.12 0.20
CA LEU A 61 9.67 1.36 -1.06
C LEU A 61 10.88 0.42 -1.15
N LYS A 62 12.05 0.87 -0.69
CA LYS A 62 13.27 0.05 -0.62
C LYS A 62 13.10 -1.10 0.36
N GLU A 63 12.54 -0.84 1.54
CA GLU A 63 12.26 -1.87 2.54
C GLU A 63 11.31 -2.92 1.98
N ALA A 64 10.18 -2.51 1.39
CA ALA A 64 9.22 -3.41 0.75
C ALA A 64 9.86 -4.26 -0.36
N ALA A 65 10.70 -3.64 -1.21
CA ALA A 65 11.46 -4.36 -2.23
C ALA A 65 12.38 -5.42 -1.63
N SER A 66 13.07 -5.11 -0.53
CA SER A 66 13.98 -6.03 0.14
C SER A 66 13.26 -7.27 0.70
N LEU A 67 12.05 -7.11 1.25
CA LEU A 67 11.24 -8.20 1.81
C LEU A 67 10.89 -9.25 0.77
N VAL A 68 10.61 -8.83 -0.46
CA VAL A 68 10.32 -9.72 -1.60
C VAL A 68 11.58 -10.10 -2.39
N LYS A 69 12.77 -9.77 -1.87
CA LYS A 69 14.09 -9.93 -2.54
C LYS A 69 14.13 -9.31 -3.92
N GLY A 70 13.39 -8.22 -4.12
CA GLY A 70 13.25 -7.49 -5.38
C GLY A 70 14.07 -6.23 -5.41
N SER A 71 13.69 -5.38 -6.35
CA SER A 71 14.18 -4.03 -6.56
C SER A 71 12.98 -3.10 -6.74
N ARG A 72 13.21 -1.80 -6.72
CA ARG A 72 12.17 -0.80 -6.97
C ARG A 72 11.38 -1.08 -8.26
N ASP A 73 12.07 -1.48 -9.33
CA ASP A 73 11.48 -1.60 -10.66
C ASP A 73 10.61 -2.85 -10.84
N ASN A 74 10.87 -3.91 -10.06
CA ASN A 74 10.14 -5.19 -10.14
C ASN A 74 9.40 -5.56 -8.85
N LEU A 75 9.27 -4.61 -7.91
CA LEU A 75 8.61 -4.83 -6.62
C LEU A 75 7.18 -5.33 -6.80
N VAL A 76 6.40 -4.67 -7.68
CA VAL A 76 4.99 -5.02 -7.92
C VAL A 76 4.87 -6.44 -8.47
N ASP A 77 5.73 -6.81 -9.42
CA ASP A 77 5.71 -8.16 -10.02
C ASP A 77 6.08 -9.24 -8.99
N LYS A 78 7.13 -9.01 -8.20
CA LYS A 78 7.53 -9.96 -7.15
C LYS A 78 6.48 -10.08 -6.05
N LEU A 79 5.89 -8.97 -5.63
CA LEU A 79 4.81 -8.98 -4.64
C LEU A 79 3.60 -9.76 -5.16
N SER A 80 3.23 -9.55 -6.42
CA SER A 80 2.13 -10.28 -7.07
C SER A 80 2.42 -11.79 -7.13
N ALA A 81 3.64 -12.18 -7.48
CA ALA A 81 4.07 -13.59 -7.49
C ALA A 81 4.04 -14.22 -6.09
N VAL A 82 4.44 -13.48 -5.05
CA VAL A 82 4.36 -13.93 -3.66
C VAL A 82 2.90 -14.14 -3.23
N LEU A 83 2.01 -13.19 -3.54
CA LEU A 83 0.59 -13.30 -3.21
C LEU A 83 -0.09 -14.47 -3.93
N GLU A 84 0.22 -14.66 -5.21
CA GLU A 84 -0.32 -15.78 -5.98
C GLU A 84 0.17 -17.13 -5.46
N ARG A 85 1.46 -17.24 -5.16
CA ARG A 85 2.01 -18.44 -4.51
C ARG A 85 1.36 -18.71 -3.16
N ASN A 86 1.06 -17.67 -2.39
CA ASN A 86 0.40 -17.81 -1.10
C ASN A 86 -1.00 -18.43 -1.25
N ARG A 87 -1.82 -17.92 -2.17
CA ARG A 87 -3.15 -18.50 -2.48
C ARG A 87 -3.07 -19.96 -2.94
N GLN A 88 -2.07 -20.31 -3.74
CA GLN A 88 -1.87 -21.68 -4.19
C GLN A 88 -1.50 -22.61 -3.03
N LEU A 89 -0.64 -22.14 -2.12
CA LEU A 89 -0.27 -22.88 -0.92
C LEU A 89 -1.46 -23.06 0.04
N GLU A 90 -2.31 -22.04 0.21
CA GLU A 90 -3.55 -22.14 0.99
C GLU A 90 -4.47 -23.23 0.43
N LYS A 91 -4.67 -23.26 -0.89
CA LYS A 91 -5.48 -24.31 -1.54
C LYS A 91 -4.87 -25.70 -1.39
N GLN A 92 -3.54 -25.82 -1.49
CA GLN A 92 -2.85 -27.09 -1.28
C GLN A 92 -2.97 -27.57 0.16
N LEU A 93 -2.88 -26.67 1.14
CA LEU A 93 -3.08 -26.99 2.55
C LEU A 93 -4.48 -27.54 2.81
N GLU A 94 -5.52 -26.90 2.26
CA GLU A 94 -6.90 -27.37 2.38
C GLU A 94 -7.07 -28.78 1.78
N GLN A 95 -6.49 -29.03 0.60
CA GLN A 95 -6.53 -30.35 -0.04
C GLN A 95 -5.78 -31.42 0.77
N LEU A 96 -4.63 -31.09 1.35
CA LEU A 96 -3.86 -32.02 2.17
C LEU A 96 -4.58 -32.33 3.49
N GLN A 97 -5.20 -31.34 4.11
CA GLN A 97 -6.01 -31.53 5.31
C GLN A 97 -7.22 -32.44 5.03
N ALA A 98 -7.91 -32.22 3.90
CA ALA A 98 -9.02 -33.08 3.48
C ALA A 98 -8.58 -34.53 3.25
N LYS A 99 -7.44 -34.75 2.56
CA LYS A 99 -6.89 -36.10 2.35
C LYS A 99 -6.47 -36.78 3.66
N ALA A 100 -5.84 -36.04 4.57
CA ALA A 100 -5.45 -36.58 5.87
C ALA A 100 -6.67 -36.99 6.71
N ALA A 101 -7.75 -36.20 6.68
CA ALA A 101 -8.99 -36.53 7.35
C ALA A 101 -9.66 -37.80 6.77
N SER A 102 -9.67 -37.96 5.44
CA SER A 102 -10.18 -39.19 4.80
C SER A 102 -9.34 -40.41 5.17
N ALA A 103 -8.01 -40.33 5.13
CA ALA A 103 -7.14 -41.44 5.49
C ALA A 103 -7.32 -41.87 6.96
N ALA A 104 -7.50 -40.92 7.88
CA ALA A 104 -7.83 -41.24 9.27
C ALA A 104 -9.20 -41.93 9.41
N GLY A 105 -10.18 -41.58 8.57
CA GLY A 105 -11.48 -42.25 8.49
C GLY A 105 -11.37 -43.69 7.98
N ASP A 106 -10.55 -43.93 6.96
CA ASP A 106 -10.31 -45.26 6.40
C ASP A 106 -9.59 -46.18 7.41
N ASP A 107 -8.61 -45.67 8.16
CA ASP A 107 -7.94 -46.41 9.22
C ASP A 107 -8.90 -46.79 10.37
N LEU A 108 -9.79 -45.87 10.76
CA LEU A 108 -10.83 -46.15 11.76
C LEU A 108 -11.85 -47.18 11.26
N SER A 109 -12.23 -47.11 9.98
CA SER A 109 -13.12 -48.08 9.34
C SER A 109 -12.49 -49.47 9.25
N SER A 110 -11.21 -49.56 8.88
CA SER A 110 -10.48 -50.84 8.81
C SER A 110 -10.26 -51.50 10.18
N SER A 111 -10.27 -50.69 11.25
CA SER A 111 -10.18 -51.15 12.64
C SER A 111 -11.56 -51.39 13.28
N ALA A 112 -12.66 -51.20 12.56
CA ALA A 112 -14.01 -51.37 13.07
C ALA A 112 -14.37 -52.85 13.25
N VAL A 113 -15.07 -53.17 14.34
CA VAL A 113 -15.56 -54.53 14.64
C VAL A 113 -16.99 -54.66 14.14
N ASP A 114 -17.25 -55.63 13.25
CA ASP A 114 -18.59 -55.95 12.75
C ASP A 114 -19.45 -56.63 13.82
N VAL A 115 -20.63 -56.06 14.08
CA VAL A 115 -21.63 -56.56 15.01
C VAL A 115 -22.99 -56.70 14.31
N LYS A 116 -23.33 -57.95 13.96
CA LYS A 116 -24.59 -58.33 13.29
C LYS A 116 -24.75 -57.73 11.88
N GLY A 117 -23.65 -57.60 11.13
CA GLY A 117 -23.63 -57.13 9.75
C GLY A 117 -23.51 -55.60 9.62
N VAL A 118 -23.04 -54.94 10.69
CA VAL A 118 -22.76 -53.50 10.78
C VAL A 118 -21.48 -53.31 11.58
#